data_AF-A0A1Q7UAC2-F1
#
_entry.id   AF-A0A1Q7UAC2-F1
#
_cell.length_a   1.000
_cell.length_b   1.000
_cell.length_c   1.000
_cell.angle_alpha   90.00
_cell.angle_beta   90.00
_cell.angle_gamma   90.00
#
_symmetry.space_group_name_H-M   'P 1'
#
loop_
_entity.id
_entity.type
_entity.pdbx_description
1 polymer ?
#
loop_
_entity_poly.entity_id
_entity_poly.type
_entity_poly.pdbx_seq_one_letter_code
_entity_poly.pdbx_strand_id
1 'polypeptide(L)'
;MILPVLWFMVRAATRRWARYALRVAFGLTVLGILTTYSRGGFIGLCVVLIFMFTKSRTKALSFALLLLAGVLAAFVVPDTFVSRIETIASYDQDQSAQARLKAWSLATQVALDSPIFGGGFRTFEQDVWEQYYPDTERAIVAHSIYFQTLAEHGFVGVGIFAALLIATYLGLRRVRKRATESDQTMLANLAGALQASLVGYMVAGAFLSRADFDLFYSVVAMSAAMQAVLAQSAGGEAEAAPPQPNATVGTGQMRRVSGA
;
A
#
# COMPACT_ATOMS: atom_id res chain seq x y z
N MET A 1 4.00 5.52 3.31
CA MET A 1 4.10 4.05 3.52
C MET A 1 4.45 3.66 4.95
N ILE A 2 5.37 4.33 5.65
CA ILE A 2 5.93 3.79 6.91
C ILE A 2 5.02 3.91 8.15
N LEU A 3 4.08 4.87 8.18
CA LEU A 3 3.25 5.17 9.36
C LEU A 3 2.48 3.95 9.93
N PRO A 4 1.82 3.11 9.13
CA PRO A 4 1.13 1.93 9.67
C PRO A 4 2.10 0.92 10.28
N VAL A 5 3.30 0.77 9.73
CA VAL A 5 4.34 -0.12 10.25
C VAL A 5 4.86 0.39 11.58
N LEU A 6 5.13 1.70 11.71
CA LEU A 6 5.50 2.32 12.99
C LEU A 6 4.41 2.08 14.04
N TRP A 7 3.14 2.27 13.66
CA TRP A 7 2.02 2.03 14.56
C TRP A 7 1.91 0.57 15.02
N PHE A 8 2.13 -0.38 14.11
CA PHE A 8 2.23 -1.80 14.45
C PHE A 8 3.39 -2.05 15.43
N MET A 9 4.58 -1.52 15.16
CA MET A 9 5.75 -1.67 16.02
C MET A 9 5.54 -1.08 17.42
N VAL A 10 4.84 0.06 17.55
CA VAL A 10 4.46 0.63 18.86
C VAL A 10 3.68 -0.38 19.70
N ARG A 11 2.77 -1.13 19.07
CA ARG A 11 1.94 -2.14 19.75
C ARG A 11 2.71 -3.43 20.03
N ALA A 12 3.64 -3.81 19.16
CA ALA A 12 4.47 -5.00 19.32
C ALA A 12 5.64 -4.81 20.30
N ALA A 13 6.08 -3.56 20.55
CA ALA A 13 7.22 -3.27 21.41
C ALA A 13 6.96 -3.66 22.88
N THR A 14 7.84 -4.50 23.43
CA THR A 14 7.83 -4.94 24.84
C THR A 14 8.49 -3.91 25.76
N ARG A 15 9.60 -3.30 25.32
CA ARG A 15 10.37 -2.31 26.09
C ARG A 15 9.71 -0.93 26.05
N ARG A 16 9.55 -0.30 27.21
CA ARG A 16 8.90 1.03 27.35
C ARG A 16 9.59 2.11 26.54
N TRP A 17 10.92 2.21 26.60
CA TRP A 17 11.69 3.23 25.87
C TRP A 17 11.51 3.09 24.35
N ALA A 18 11.53 1.86 23.82
CA ALA A 18 11.34 1.60 22.39
C ALA A 18 9.94 2.03 21.93
N ARG A 19 8.91 1.75 22.76
CA ARG A 19 7.55 2.20 22.51
C ARG A 19 7.43 3.73 22.45
N TYR A 20 8.10 4.45 23.37
CA TYR A 20 8.14 5.92 23.33
C TYR A 20 8.89 6.44 22.10
N ALA A 21 10.07 5.89 21.79
CA ALA A 21 10.84 6.27 20.61
C ALA A 21 10.02 6.09 19.32
N LEU A 22 9.31 4.97 19.17
CA LEU A 22 8.45 4.70 18.01
C LEU A 22 7.24 5.65 17.92
N ARG A 23 6.66 6.06 19.06
CA ARG A 23 5.57 7.06 19.08
C ARG A 23 6.09 8.44 18.66
N VAL A 24 7.27 8.83 19.14
CA VAL A 24 7.93 10.07 18.73
C VAL A 24 8.25 10.02 17.24
N ALA A 25 8.82 8.92 16.73
CA ALA A 25 9.09 8.73 15.32
C ALA A 25 7.82 8.80 14.45
N PHE A 26 6.71 8.21 14.91
CA PHE A 26 5.40 8.34 14.25
C PHE A 26 4.96 9.80 14.19
N GLY A 27 5.01 10.53 15.31
CA GLY A 27 4.65 11.95 15.37
C GLY A 27 5.51 12.83 14.49
N LEU A 28 6.84 12.65 14.53
CA LEU A 28 7.79 13.37 13.67
C LEU A 28 7.58 13.06 12.19
N THR A 29 7.19 11.82 11.84
CA THR A 29 6.87 11.47 10.45
C THR A 29 5.60 12.20 9.98
N VAL A 30 4.56 12.25 10.81
CA VAL A 30 3.34 13.02 10.51
C VAL A 30 3.67 14.51 10.37
N LEU A 31 4.44 15.07 11.31
CA LEU A 31 4.87 16.46 11.26
C LEU A 31 5.68 16.73 9.99
N GLY A 32 6.64 15.87 9.66
CA GLY A 32 7.45 15.96 8.45
C GLY A 32 6.60 15.99 7.18
N ILE A 33 5.57 15.12 7.09
CA ILE A 33 4.62 15.14 5.97
C ILE A 33 3.90 16.49 5.89
N LEU A 34 3.41 17.02 7.01
CA LEU A 34 2.67 18.28 7.04
C LEU A 34 3.57 19.49 6.68
N THR A 35 4.81 19.51 7.17
CA THR A 35 5.78 20.58 6.88
C THR A 35 6.34 20.51 5.46
N THR A 36 6.07 19.45 4.69
CA THR A 36 6.43 19.42 3.26
C THR A 36 5.49 20.26 2.39
N TYR A 37 4.33 20.67 2.91
CA TYR A 37 3.30 21.38 2.15
C TYR A 37 2.84 20.65 0.85
N SER A 38 3.05 19.33 0.78
CA SER A 38 2.69 18.52 -0.38
C SER A 38 1.23 18.08 -0.32
N ARG A 39 0.42 18.52 -1.30
CA ARG A 39 -0.98 18.07 -1.49
C ARG A 39 -1.08 16.54 -1.53
N GLY A 40 -0.20 15.89 -2.29
CA GLY A 40 -0.16 14.42 -2.38
C GLY A 40 0.23 13.73 -1.07
N GLY A 41 1.16 14.33 -0.32
CA GLY A 41 1.54 13.87 1.02
C GLY A 41 0.38 13.94 2.01
N PHE A 42 -0.36 15.05 2.01
CA PHE A 42 -1.53 15.24 2.85
C PHE A 42 -2.68 14.28 2.51
N ILE A 43 -3.02 14.15 1.22
CA ILE A 43 -4.06 13.21 0.77
C ILE A 43 -3.68 11.77 1.14
N GLY A 44 -2.42 11.39 0.89
CA GLY A 44 -1.90 10.08 1.27
C GLY A 44 -1.98 9.83 2.78
N LEU A 45 -1.63 10.82 3.60
CA LEU A 45 -1.77 10.75 5.06
C LEU A 45 -3.23 10.53 5.48
N CYS A 46 -4.17 11.34 4.97
CA CYS A 46 -5.59 11.21 5.26
C CYS A 46 -6.12 9.83 4.91
N VAL A 47 -5.83 9.33 3.70
CA VAL A 47 -6.28 7.99 3.29
C VAL A 47 -5.68 6.91 4.18
N VAL A 48 -4.38 6.98 4.52
CA VAL A 48 -3.75 6.00 5.41
C VAL A 48 -4.38 6.03 6.80
N LEU A 49 -4.64 7.21 7.37
CA LEU A 49 -5.28 7.34 8.68
C LEU A 49 -6.72 6.82 8.69
N ILE A 50 -7.50 7.12 7.65
CA ILE A 50 -8.86 6.57 7.46
C ILE A 50 -8.81 5.05 7.32
N PHE A 51 -7.89 4.53 6.50
CA PHE A 51 -7.75 3.09 6.31
C PHE A 51 -7.36 2.41 7.63
N MET A 52 -6.42 2.97 8.39
CA MET A 52 -6.09 2.49 9.73
C MET A 52 -7.30 2.57 10.69
N PHE A 53 -8.12 3.61 10.62
CA PHE A 53 -9.36 3.74 11.39
C PHE A 53 -10.33 2.59 11.10
N THR A 54 -10.62 2.30 9.83
CA THR A 54 -11.56 1.23 9.44
C THR A 54 -11.10 -0.17 9.86
N LYS A 55 -9.78 -0.34 10.09
CA LYS A 55 -9.18 -1.62 10.43
C LYS A 55 -8.85 -1.80 11.92
N SER A 56 -8.90 -0.74 12.73
CA SER A 56 -8.56 -0.75 14.16
C SER A 56 -9.80 -0.95 15.04
N ARG A 57 -9.67 -1.75 16.12
CA ARG A 57 -10.73 -1.85 17.14
C ARG A 57 -10.89 -0.58 17.98
N THR A 58 -9.82 0.21 18.13
CA THR A 58 -9.83 1.46 18.90
C THR A 58 -10.04 2.66 17.96
N LYS A 59 -11.30 2.93 17.63
CA LYS A 59 -11.71 4.00 16.70
C LYS A 59 -11.34 5.41 17.18
N ALA A 60 -11.30 5.64 18.50
CA ALA A 60 -11.08 6.95 19.10
C ALA A 60 -9.73 7.60 18.75
N LEU A 61 -8.62 6.85 18.80
CA LEU A 61 -7.30 7.42 18.52
C LEU A 61 -7.10 7.76 17.04
N SER A 62 -7.60 6.92 16.14
CA SER A 62 -7.53 7.19 14.70
C SER A 62 -8.43 8.36 14.30
N PHE A 63 -9.58 8.54 14.97
CA PHE A 63 -10.41 9.74 14.82
C PHE A 63 -9.70 10.99 15.34
N ALA A 64 -9.07 10.93 16.52
CA ALA A 64 -8.29 12.04 17.06
C ALA A 64 -7.12 12.43 16.15
N LEU A 65 -6.43 11.45 15.54
CA LEU A 65 -5.37 11.71 14.55
C LEU A 65 -5.91 12.29 13.24
N LEU A 66 -7.07 11.83 12.78
CA LEU A 66 -7.73 12.40 11.59
C LEU A 66 -8.14 13.85 11.84
N LEU A 67 -8.74 14.11 13.00
CA LEU A 67 -9.17 15.44 13.41
C LEU A 67 -7.96 16.36 13.61
N LEU A 68 -6.89 15.87 14.24
CA LEU A 68 -5.63 16.60 14.35
C LEU A 68 -5.02 16.89 12.98
N ALA A 69 -5.02 15.93 12.05
CA ALA A 69 -4.55 16.16 10.69
C ALA A 69 -5.40 17.21 9.95
N GLY A 70 -6.72 17.19 10.12
CA GLY A 70 -7.62 18.21 9.57
C GLY A 70 -7.44 19.60 10.19
N VAL A 71 -7.25 19.66 11.51
CA VAL A 71 -6.96 20.91 12.24
C VAL A 71 -5.59 21.46 11.84
N LEU A 72 -4.56 20.64 11.82
CA LEU A 72 -3.23 21.04 11.38
C LEU A 72 -3.24 21.45 9.90
N ALA A 73 -4.02 20.78 9.06
CA ALA A 73 -4.24 21.26 7.70
C ALA A 73 -4.83 22.68 7.73
N ALA A 74 -5.92 22.93 8.47
CA ALA A 74 -6.53 24.25 8.55
C ALA A 74 -5.59 25.36 9.06
N PHE A 75 -4.60 25.05 9.91
CA PHE A 75 -3.63 26.03 10.44
C PHE A 75 -2.33 26.17 9.64
N VAL A 76 -1.90 25.11 8.94
CA VAL A 76 -0.66 25.09 8.15
C VAL A 76 -0.90 25.54 6.71
N VAL A 77 -2.13 25.39 6.25
CA VAL A 77 -2.62 25.85 4.96
C VAL A 77 -2.79 27.38 5.03
N PRO A 78 -1.88 28.18 4.46
CA PRO A 78 -2.01 29.64 4.51
C PRO A 78 -3.17 30.09 3.61
N ASP A 79 -3.61 31.34 3.71
CA ASP A 79 -4.64 31.94 2.83
C ASP A 79 -4.32 31.77 1.32
N THR A 80 -3.07 31.47 0.97
CA THR A 80 -2.61 31.09 -0.38
C THR A 80 -3.15 29.75 -0.89
N PHE A 81 -3.72 28.90 -0.05
CA PHE A 81 -4.32 27.63 -0.47
C PHE A 81 -5.81 27.72 -0.72
N VAL A 82 -6.52 28.62 -0.03
CA VAL A 82 -7.92 28.95 -0.33
C VAL A 82 -8.01 29.57 -1.72
N SER A 83 -7.08 30.49 -2.03
CA SER A 83 -6.89 31.04 -3.39
C SER A 83 -6.37 29.99 -4.40
N ARG A 84 -5.69 28.91 -3.96
CA ARG A 84 -5.37 27.75 -4.82
C ARG A 84 -6.53 26.78 -5.03
N ILE A 85 -7.55 26.77 -4.16
CA ILE A 85 -8.78 26.02 -4.37
C ILE A 85 -9.67 26.75 -5.38
N GLU A 86 -9.66 28.10 -5.40
CA GLU A 86 -10.32 28.88 -6.45
C GLU A 86 -9.71 28.63 -7.84
N THR A 87 -8.41 28.39 -7.94
CA THR A 87 -7.75 28.01 -9.21
C THR A 87 -7.97 26.56 -9.65
N ILE A 88 -8.66 25.73 -8.86
CA ILE A 88 -9.18 24.43 -9.37
C ILE A 88 -10.24 24.68 -10.46
N ALA A 89 -10.90 25.83 -10.45
CA ALA A 89 -11.80 26.27 -11.52
C ALA A 89 -11.06 26.84 -12.76
N SER A 90 -9.76 27.14 -12.64
CA SER A 90 -8.92 27.71 -13.72
C SER A 90 -7.59 26.94 -13.86
N TYR A 91 -7.68 25.64 -14.20
CA TYR A 91 -6.52 24.76 -14.36
C TYR A 91 -5.48 25.28 -15.39
N ASP A 92 -5.90 26.15 -16.31
CA ASP A 92 -5.05 26.83 -17.29
C ASP A 92 -4.02 27.78 -16.67
N GLN A 93 -4.21 28.21 -15.41
CA GLN A 93 -3.30 29.13 -14.72
C GLN A 93 -2.36 28.45 -13.70
N ASP A 94 -2.57 27.16 -13.36
CA ASP A 94 -1.66 26.40 -12.48
C ASP A 94 -0.51 25.77 -13.29
N GLN A 95 0.64 26.45 -13.31
CA GLN A 95 1.87 25.97 -13.96
C GLN A 95 2.26 24.55 -13.52
N SER A 96 1.99 24.15 -12.27
CA SER A 96 2.30 22.81 -11.77
C SER A 96 1.33 21.75 -12.29
N ALA A 97 0.07 22.10 -12.54
CA ALA A 97 -0.89 21.20 -13.18
C ALA A 97 -0.56 21.01 -14.66
N GLN A 98 -0.30 22.11 -15.38
CA GLN A 98 0.09 22.09 -16.79
C GLN A 98 1.37 21.29 -17.04
N ALA A 99 2.39 21.47 -16.20
CA ALA A 99 3.63 20.70 -16.24
C ALA A 99 3.40 19.18 -16.15
N ARG A 100 2.50 18.74 -15.26
CA ARG A 100 2.16 17.32 -15.11
C ARG A 100 1.39 16.79 -16.32
N LEU A 101 0.44 17.54 -16.84
CA LEU A 101 -0.32 17.14 -18.03
C LEU A 101 0.59 16.98 -19.25
N LYS A 102 1.56 17.89 -19.44
CA LYS A 102 2.59 17.73 -20.48
C LYS A 102 3.41 16.46 -20.26
N ALA A 103 3.88 16.20 -19.04
CA ALA A 103 4.65 15.00 -18.73
C ALA A 103 3.83 13.71 -18.93
N TRP A 104 2.53 13.73 -18.66
CA TRP A 104 1.63 12.60 -18.90
C TRP A 104 1.37 12.39 -20.39
N SER A 105 1.32 13.48 -21.16
CA SER A 105 1.25 13.42 -22.62
C SER A 105 2.52 12.81 -23.21
N LEU A 106 3.71 13.24 -22.77
CA LEU A 106 4.99 12.62 -23.14
C LEU A 106 4.98 11.12 -22.81
N ALA A 107 4.63 10.77 -21.57
CA ALA A 107 4.57 9.37 -21.12
C ALA A 107 3.68 8.51 -22.02
N THR A 108 2.54 9.07 -22.45
CA THR A 108 1.59 8.38 -23.32
C THR A 108 2.15 8.24 -24.73
N GLN A 109 2.77 9.28 -25.29
CA GLN A 109 3.39 9.22 -26.62
C GLN A 109 4.53 8.21 -26.66
N VAL A 110 5.44 8.23 -25.68
CA VAL A 110 6.51 7.23 -25.57
C VAL A 110 5.96 5.81 -25.48
N ALA A 111 4.88 5.61 -24.72
CA ALA A 111 4.22 4.31 -24.62
C ALA A 111 3.49 3.92 -25.92
N LEU A 112 3.03 4.87 -26.73
CA LEU A 112 2.44 4.57 -28.04
C LEU A 112 3.51 4.19 -29.08
N ASP A 113 4.69 4.83 -29.00
CA ASP A 113 5.82 4.54 -29.88
C ASP A 113 6.52 3.21 -29.51
N SER A 114 6.55 2.87 -28.21
CA SER A 114 7.04 1.58 -27.70
C SER A 114 6.03 0.93 -26.73
N PRO A 115 4.96 0.28 -27.24
CA PRO A 115 3.86 -0.24 -26.42
C PRO A 115 4.23 -1.33 -25.41
N ILE A 116 5.23 -2.15 -25.74
CA ILE A 116 5.59 -3.32 -24.93
C ILE A 116 6.55 -2.93 -23.81
N PHE A 117 7.64 -2.25 -24.16
CA PHE A 117 8.75 -1.99 -23.24
C PHE A 117 8.86 -0.52 -22.81
N GLY A 118 8.07 0.39 -23.40
CA GLY A 118 8.20 1.82 -23.15
C GLY A 118 9.54 2.38 -23.67
N GLY A 119 9.89 3.57 -23.18
CA GLY A 119 11.14 4.27 -23.49
C GLY A 119 12.34 3.80 -22.65
N GLY A 120 12.14 2.88 -21.70
CA GLY A 120 13.17 2.44 -20.76
C GLY A 120 13.35 3.38 -19.56
N PHE A 121 14.28 3.04 -18.68
CA PHE A 121 14.59 3.89 -17.51
C PHE A 121 15.04 5.28 -17.94
N ARG A 122 14.71 6.28 -17.12
CA ARG A 122 15.08 7.69 -17.35
C ARG A 122 14.40 8.31 -18.58
N THR A 123 13.19 7.83 -18.92
CA THR A 123 12.36 8.38 -20.01
C THR A 123 12.01 9.88 -19.84
N PHE A 124 12.14 10.44 -18.64
CA PHE A 124 11.88 11.86 -18.36
C PHE A 124 13.15 12.74 -18.38
N GLU A 125 14.25 12.27 -18.96
CA GLU A 125 15.45 13.08 -19.18
C GLU A 125 15.28 14.06 -20.35
N GLN A 126 16.17 15.05 -20.41
CA GLN A 126 16.11 16.16 -21.35
C GLN A 126 16.14 15.72 -22.82
N ASP A 127 16.96 14.73 -23.14
CA ASP A 127 17.12 14.18 -24.48
C ASP A 127 15.83 13.54 -25.01
N VAL A 128 15.10 12.81 -24.18
CA VAL A 128 13.79 12.24 -24.55
C VAL A 128 12.75 13.35 -24.68
N TRP A 129 12.75 14.35 -23.79
CA TRP A 129 11.84 15.49 -23.91
C TRP A 129 12.02 16.24 -25.24
N GLU A 130 13.25 16.51 -25.65
CA GLU A 130 13.57 17.22 -26.90
C GLU A 130 13.17 16.45 -28.16
N GLN A 131 13.09 15.11 -28.10
CA GLN A 131 12.63 14.29 -29.22
C GLN A 131 11.13 14.46 -29.52
N TYR A 132 10.30 14.62 -28.48
CA TYR A 132 8.84 14.75 -28.62
C TYR A 132 8.36 16.20 -28.58
N TYR A 133 9.11 17.06 -27.87
CA TYR A 133 8.84 18.48 -27.69
C TYR A 133 10.13 19.27 -27.96
N PRO A 134 10.40 19.62 -29.22
CA PRO A 134 11.55 20.46 -29.57
C PRO A 134 11.55 21.77 -28.76
N ASP A 135 12.74 22.28 -28.46
CA ASP A 135 12.95 23.50 -27.68
C ASP A 135 12.42 23.44 -26.22
N THR A 136 12.30 22.25 -25.64
CA THR A 136 11.97 22.10 -24.22
C THR A 136 13.08 22.69 -23.35
N GLU A 137 12.83 23.81 -22.68
CA GLU A 137 13.84 24.45 -21.81
C GLU A 137 14.27 23.59 -20.62
N ARG A 138 13.36 22.75 -20.10
CA ARG A 138 13.62 21.91 -18.94
C ARG A 138 12.69 20.70 -18.90
N ALA A 139 13.30 19.52 -18.78
CA ALA A 139 12.61 18.26 -18.52
C ALA A 139 11.83 18.26 -17.20
N ILE A 140 10.66 17.62 -17.24
CA ILE A 140 9.75 17.51 -16.10
C ILE A 140 9.36 16.04 -15.93
N VAL A 141 9.37 15.56 -14.69
CA VAL A 141 8.93 14.19 -14.36
C VAL A 141 7.40 14.11 -14.26
N ALA A 142 6.83 12.92 -14.46
CA ALA A 142 5.38 12.71 -14.41
C ALA A 142 4.70 13.09 -13.09
N HIS A 143 5.43 13.06 -11.96
CA HIS A 143 4.87 13.10 -10.61
C HIS A 143 3.72 12.09 -10.43
N SER A 144 3.87 10.89 -11.00
CA SER A 144 2.91 9.80 -10.87
C SER A 144 3.60 8.48 -11.16
N ILE A 145 3.53 7.53 -10.22
CA ILE A 145 4.08 6.18 -10.41
C ILE A 145 3.44 5.47 -11.60
N TYR A 146 2.20 5.79 -11.93
CA TYR A 146 1.46 5.16 -13.03
C TYR A 146 1.97 5.64 -14.39
N PHE A 147 2.09 6.96 -14.57
CA PHE A 147 2.65 7.52 -15.80
C PHE A 147 4.14 7.29 -15.93
N GLN A 148 4.88 7.24 -14.81
CA GLN A 148 6.28 6.81 -14.84
C GLN A 148 6.40 5.38 -15.35
N THR A 149 5.62 4.44 -14.79
CA THR A 149 5.63 3.04 -15.23
C THR A 149 5.20 2.92 -16.69
N LEU A 150 4.19 3.67 -17.12
CA LEU A 150 3.72 3.70 -18.51
C LEU A 150 4.84 4.15 -19.46
N ALA A 151 5.49 5.27 -19.15
CA ALA A 151 6.55 5.83 -19.99
C ALA A 151 7.76 4.88 -20.05
N GLU A 152 8.22 4.39 -18.89
CA GLU A 152 9.47 3.63 -18.80
C GLU A 152 9.32 2.15 -19.18
N HIS A 153 8.13 1.56 -19.03
CA HIS A 153 7.92 0.11 -19.19
C HIS A 153 6.73 -0.26 -20.10
N GLY A 154 6.06 0.72 -20.72
CA GLY A 154 4.93 0.48 -21.63
C GLY A 154 3.70 -0.11 -20.95
N PHE A 155 2.75 -0.56 -21.77
CA PHE A 155 1.47 -1.13 -21.28
C PHE A 155 1.66 -2.47 -20.58
N VAL A 156 2.64 -3.29 -21.02
CA VAL A 156 2.95 -4.57 -20.38
C VAL A 156 3.53 -4.32 -18.98
N GLY A 157 4.45 -3.36 -18.83
CA GLY A 157 4.97 -2.95 -17.54
C GLY A 157 3.89 -2.46 -16.58
N VAL A 158 2.94 -1.64 -17.06
CA VAL A 158 1.77 -1.22 -16.27
C VAL A 158 0.93 -2.41 -15.84
N GLY A 159 0.70 -3.38 -16.74
CA GLY A 159 -0.03 -4.61 -16.42
C GLY A 159 0.64 -5.42 -15.31
N ILE A 160 1.96 -5.62 -15.39
CA ILE A 160 2.74 -6.33 -14.37
C ILE A 160 2.71 -5.56 -13.05
N PHE A 161 2.93 -4.24 -13.09
CA PHE A 161 2.91 -3.39 -11.89
C PHE A 161 1.55 -3.40 -11.19
N ALA A 162 0.46 -3.28 -11.96
CA ALA A 162 -0.90 -3.38 -11.44
C ALA A 162 -1.19 -4.77 -10.86
N ALA A 163 -0.76 -5.84 -11.54
CA ALA A 163 -0.87 -7.21 -11.03
C ALA A 163 -0.12 -7.38 -9.71
N LEU A 164 1.08 -6.78 -9.57
CA LEU A 164 1.88 -6.83 -8.35
C LEU A 164 1.18 -6.11 -7.18
N LEU A 165 0.62 -4.92 -7.42
CA LEU A 165 -0.17 -4.17 -6.44
C LEU A 165 -1.39 -4.97 -5.97
N ILE A 166 -2.17 -5.51 -6.92
CA ILE A 166 -3.40 -6.27 -6.66
C ILE A 166 -3.07 -7.57 -5.93
N ALA A 167 -2.11 -8.35 -6.43
CA ALA A 167 -1.71 -9.61 -5.83
C ALA A 167 -1.19 -9.41 -4.40
N THR A 168 -0.39 -8.37 -4.16
CA THR A 168 0.10 -8.04 -2.81
C THR A 168 -1.04 -7.65 -1.88
N TYR A 169 -1.96 -6.80 -2.33
CA TYR A 169 -3.11 -6.37 -1.52
C TYR A 169 -4.02 -7.55 -1.15
N LEU A 170 -4.36 -8.41 -2.12
CA LEU A 170 -5.18 -9.60 -1.92
C LEU A 170 -4.46 -10.66 -1.09
N GLY A 171 -3.16 -10.85 -1.29
CA GLY A 171 -2.30 -11.73 -0.49
C GLY A 171 -2.34 -11.34 0.98
N LEU A 172 -2.06 -10.07 1.30
CA LEU A 172 -2.14 -9.55 2.66
C LEU A 172 -3.57 -9.64 3.24
N ARG A 173 -4.62 -9.51 2.41
CA ARG A 173 -6.01 -9.67 2.86
C ARG A 173 -6.27 -11.11 3.30
N ARG A 174 -5.80 -12.08 2.52
CA ARG A 174 -5.91 -13.51 2.84
C ARG A 174 -5.12 -13.85 4.10
N VAL A 175 -3.87 -13.37 4.19
CA VAL A 175 -3.02 -13.56 5.37
C VAL A 175 -3.72 -13.04 6.61
N ARG A 176 -4.20 -11.80 6.57
CA ARG A 176 -4.91 -11.20 7.70
C ARG A 176 -6.12 -12.00 8.12
N LYS A 177 -6.95 -12.45 7.16
CA LYS A 177 -8.17 -13.22 7.45
C LYS A 177 -7.80 -14.52 8.18
N ARG A 178 -6.93 -15.33 7.57
CA ARG A 178 -6.51 -16.63 8.13
C ARG A 178 -5.83 -16.48 9.48
N ALA A 179 -4.90 -15.53 9.61
CA ALA A 179 -4.23 -15.25 10.88
C ALA A 179 -5.19 -14.76 11.98
N THR A 180 -6.33 -14.15 11.62
CA THR A 180 -7.37 -13.79 12.60
C THR A 180 -8.15 -15.03 13.03
N GLU A 181 -8.45 -15.94 12.10
CA GLU A 181 -9.18 -17.19 12.37
C GLU A 181 -8.35 -18.17 13.21
N SER A 182 -7.03 -18.19 13.03
CA SER A 182 -6.08 -19.03 13.77
C SER A 182 -5.47 -18.35 15.01
N ASP A 183 -6.09 -17.27 15.50
CA ASP A 183 -5.65 -16.45 16.66
C ASP A 183 -4.18 -15.95 16.62
N GLN A 184 -3.57 -15.87 15.44
CA GLN A 184 -2.23 -15.31 15.22
C GLN A 184 -2.30 -13.78 15.12
N THR A 185 -2.68 -13.13 16.23
CA THR A 185 -2.97 -11.70 16.31
C THR A 185 -1.83 -10.80 15.80
N MET A 186 -0.57 -11.16 16.08
CA MET A 186 0.58 -10.38 15.60
C MET A 186 0.69 -10.38 14.07
N LEU A 187 0.53 -11.55 13.45
CA LEU A 187 0.59 -11.71 12.00
C LEU A 187 -0.58 -11.00 11.32
N ALA A 188 -1.78 -11.12 11.88
CA ALA A 188 -2.97 -10.40 11.39
C ALA A 188 -2.79 -8.87 11.43
N ASN A 189 -2.21 -8.35 12.52
CA ASN A 189 -1.95 -6.92 12.67
C ASN A 189 -0.86 -6.42 11.72
N LEU A 190 0.22 -7.17 11.55
CA LEU A 190 1.28 -6.83 10.58
C LEU A 190 0.72 -6.81 9.16
N ALA A 191 -0.05 -7.83 8.77
CA ALA A 191 -0.70 -7.90 7.48
C ALA A 191 -1.58 -6.66 7.23
N GLY A 192 -2.39 -6.26 8.22
CA GLY A 192 -3.21 -5.07 8.15
C GLY A 192 -2.41 -3.76 8.02
N ALA A 193 -1.28 -3.65 8.72
CA ALA A 193 -0.37 -2.50 8.60
C ALA A 193 0.27 -2.42 7.21
N LEU A 194 0.73 -3.54 6.66
CA LEU A 194 1.28 -3.60 5.31
C LEU A 194 0.23 -3.28 4.24
N GLN A 195 -1.03 -3.69 4.42
CA GLN A 195 -2.12 -3.28 3.52
C GLN A 195 -2.33 -1.77 3.54
N ALA A 196 -2.39 -1.16 4.73
CA ALA A 196 -2.53 0.28 4.86
C ALA A 196 -1.34 1.01 4.22
N SER A 197 -0.13 0.45 4.36
CA SER A 197 1.10 0.98 3.78
C SER A 197 1.05 0.96 2.25
N LEU A 198 0.56 -0.13 1.66
CA LEU A 198 0.37 -0.30 0.23
C LEU A 198 -0.71 0.65 -0.32
N VAL A 199 -1.82 0.84 0.39
CA VAL A 199 -2.84 1.83 0.01
C VAL A 199 -2.26 3.24 0.02
N GLY A 200 -1.46 3.57 1.05
CA GLY A 200 -0.75 4.84 1.10
C GLY A 200 0.22 5.03 -0.07
N TYR A 201 0.91 3.97 -0.51
CA TYR A 201 1.76 4.00 -1.70
C TYR A 201 0.97 4.27 -2.97
N MET A 202 -0.14 3.56 -3.20
CA MET A 202 -0.97 3.73 -4.40
C MET A 202 -1.57 5.13 -4.50
N VAL A 203 -2.01 5.71 -3.37
CA VAL A 203 -2.62 7.05 -3.36
C VAL A 203 -1.57 8.15 -3.41
N ALA A 204 -0.56 8.12 -2.54
CA ALA A 204 0.48 9.15 -2.54
C ALA A 204 1.32 9.07 -3.83
N GLY A 205 1.56 7.86 -4.34
CA GLY A 205 2.29 7.61 -5.58
C GLY A 205 1.61 8.16 -6.83
N ALA A 206 0.30 8.44 -6.79
CA ALA A 206 -0.36 9.19 -7.86
C ALA A 206 0.19 10.63 -8.03
N PHE A 207 0.94 11.13 -7.03
CA PHE A 207 1.54 12.46 -6.98
C PHE A 207 3.08 12.43 -6.92
N LEU A 208 3.72 11.25 -7.02
CA LEU A 208 5.17 11.09 -6.96
C LEU A 208 5.66 10.15 -8.07
N SER A 209 6.79 10.47 -8.71
CA SER A 209 7.49 9.56 -9.63
C SER A 209 8.53 8.75 -8.87
N ARG A 210 8.08 7.67 -8.23
CA ARG A 210 8.91 6.73 -7.45
C ARG A 210 8.41 5.28 -7.61
N ALA A 211 8.20 4.83 -8.84
CA ALA A 211 7.76 3.46 -9.12
C ALA A 211 8.83 2.40 -8.73
N ASP A 212 10.08 2.82 -8.66
CA ASP A 212 11.29 2.10 -8.27
C ASP A 212 11.54 2.08 -6.75
N PHE A 213 10.61 2.57 -5.94
CA PHE A 213 10.81 2.70 -4.49
C PHE A 213 10.96 1.33 -3.81
N ASP A 214 12.15 1.08 -3.26
CA ASP A 214 12.57 -0.15 -2.58
C ASP A 214 11.59 -0.66 -1.49
N LEU A 215 11.01 0.26 -0.71
CA LEU A 215 10.08 -0.10 0.35
C LEU A 215 8.80 -0.75 -0.20
N PHE A 216 8.35 -0.38 -1.41
CA PHE A 216 7.22 -1.05 -2.05
C PHE A 216 7.54 -2.53 -2.31
N TYR A 217 8.68 -2.81 -2.93
CA TYR A 217 9.13 -4.18 -3.19
C TYR A 217 9.40 -4.98 -1.91
N SER A 218 9.85 -4.32 -0.85
CA SER A 218 9.95 -4.92 0.48
C SER A 218 8.59 -5.37 1.01
N VAL A 219 7.51 -4.60 0.80
CA VAL A 219 6.15 -4.99 1.18
C VAL A 219 5.65 -6.18 0.36
N VAL A 220 5.98 -6.23 -0.94
CA VAL A 220 5.69 -7.39 -1.81
C VAL A 220 6.35 -8.65 -1.26
N ALA A 221 7.66 -8.58 -0.98
CA ALA A 221 8.42 -9.70 -0.42
C ALA A 221 7.86 -10.17 0.93
N MET A 222 7.53 -9.23 1.84
CA MET A 222 6.89 -9.56 3.12
C MET A 222 5.53 -10.23 2.93
N SER A 223 4.71 -9.77 1.98
CA SER A 223 3.42 -10.40 1.67
C SER A 223 3.59 -11.85 1.21
N ALA A 224 4.57 -12.12 0.36
CA ALA A 224 4.88 -13.48 -0.09
C ALA A 224 5.38 -14.36 1.07
N ALA A 225 6.32 -13.86 1.88
CA ALA A 225 6.85 -14.57 3.03
C ALA A 225 5.76 -14.92 4.05
N MET A 226 4.85 -13.98 4.36
CA MET A 226 3.75 -14.22 5.29
C MET A 226 2.75 -15.25 4.76
N GLN A 227 2.51 -15.30 3.45
CA GLN A 227 1.69 -16.34 2.82
C GLN A 227 2.36 -17.73 2.94
N ALA A 228 3.68 -17.80 2.73
CA ALA A 228 4.44 -19.04 2.85
C ALA A 228 4.46 -19.57 4.30
N VAL A 229 4.60 -18.69 5.29
CA VAL A 229 4.53 -19.07 6.71
C VAL A 229 3.17 -19.67 7.07
N LEU A 230 2.07 -19.03 6.64
CA LEU A 230 0.72 -19.55 6.89
C LEU A 230 0.45 -20.89 6.20
N ALA A 231 0.99 -21.10 4.99
CA ALA A 231 0.84 -22.36 4.29
C ALA A 231 1.53 -23.52 5.04
N GLN A 232 2.71 -23.27 5.60
CA GLN A 232 3.44 -24.25 6.41
C GLN A 232 2.72 -24.59 7.72
N SER A 233 2.18 -23.58 8.42
CA SER A 233 1.42 -23.82 9.67
C SER A 233 0.19 -24.70 9.43
N ALA A 234 -0.51 -24.54 8.30
CA ALA A 234 -1.68 -25.36 7.96
C ALA A 234 -1.32 -26.80 7.57
N GLY A 235 -0.14 -27.02 6.96
CA GLY A 235 0.33 -28.36 6.59
C GLY A 235 0.78 -29.19 7.80
N GLY A 236 1.43 -28.57 8.78
CA GLY A 236 1.89 -29.25 9.99
C GLY A 236 0.76 -29.71 10.91
N GLU A 237 -0.37 -28.99 10.95
CA GLU A 237 -1.56 -29.42 11.71
C GLU A 237 -2.27 -30.63 11.09
N ALA A 238 -2.21 -30.79 9.76
CA ALA A 238 -2.80 -31.94 9.08
C ALA A 238 -1.99 -33.23 9.27
N GLU A 239 -0.67 -33.12 9.43
CA GLU A 239 0.23 -34.25 9.66
C GLU A 239 0.30 -34.68 11.14
N ALA A 240 0.00 -33.77 12.07
CA ALA A 240 -0.01 -34.04 13.51
C ALA A 240 -1.34 -34.63 14.04
N ALA A 241 -2.36 -34.78 13.20
CA ALA A 241 -3.63 -35.39 13.60
C ALA A 241 -3.45 -36.92 13.79
N PRO A 242 -3.64 -37.47 15.00
CA PRO A 242 -3.50 -38.91 15.20
C PRO A 242 -4.53 -39.68 14.36
N PRO A 243 -4.18 -40.84 13.79
CA PRO A 243 -5.10 -41.63 12.99
C PRO A 243 -6.33 -41.97 13.84
N GLN A 244 -7.50 -41.55 13.37
CA GLN A 244 -8.79 -41.89 13.97
C GLN A 244 -8.89 -43.42 14.04
N PRO A 245 -9.21 -44.03 15.20
CA PRO A 245 -9.42 -45.47 15.26
C PRO A 245 -10.64 -45.81 14.39
N ASN A 246 -10.44 -46.66 13.38
CA ASN A 246 -11.51 -47.16 12.53
C ASN A 246 -12.67 -47.66 13.39
N ALA A 247 -13.85 -47.06 13.19
CA ALA A 247 -15.08 -47.45 13.87
C ALA A 247 -15.42 -48.92 13.52
N THR A 248 -15.33 -49.76 14.54
CA THR A 248 -16.15 -50.95 14.81
C THR A 248 -16.32 -51.99 13.70
N VAL A 249 -15.59 -53.10 13.85
CA VAL A 249 -15.98 -54.44 13.40
C VAL A 249 -17.38 -54.74 13.96
N GLY A 250 -18.34 -55.01 13.07
CA GLY A 250 -19.72 -55.35 13.43
C GLY A 250 -19.78 -56.63 14.26
N THR A 251 -20.29 -56.51 15.49
CA THR A 251 -20.71 -57.66 16.29
C THR A 251 -22.05 -58.16 15.75
N GLY A 252 -21.98 -59.24 14.97
CA GLY A 252 -23.15 -60.00 14.53
C GLY A 252 -23.90 -60.57 15.74
N GLN A 253 -25.17 -60.18 15.90
CA GLN A 253 -26.12 -60.85 16.77
C GLN A 253 -26.35 -62.28 16.27
N MET A 254 -25.76 -63.29 16.92
CA MET A 254 -26.22 -64.67 16.77
C MET A 254 -27.41 -64.94 17.70
N ARG A 255 -28.51 -65.24 17.02
CA ARG A 255 -29.83 -65.63 17.49
C ARG A 255 -29.75 -66.95 18.27
N ARG A 256 -30.12 -66.96 19.56
CA ARG A 256 -30.37 -68.21 20.30
C ARG A 256 -31.65 -68.85 19.77
N VAL A 257 -31.53 -70.05 19.19
CA VAL A 257 -32.65 -70.97 18.98
C VAL A 257 -32.53 -72.05 20.06
N SER A 258 -33.55 -72.15 20.89
CA SER A 258 -33.78 -73.25 21.82
C SER A 258 -34.94 -74.07 21.27
N GLY A 259 -34.72 -75.34 20.97
CA GLY A 259 -35.78 -76.27 20.57
C GLY A 259 -35.24 -77.65 20.20
N ALA A 260 -35.52 -78.61 21.09
CA ALA A 260 -35.41 -80.08 21.01
C ALA A 260 -34.00 -80.69 20.92
#